data_AF-A0A0P6J810-F1
#
_entry.id   AF-A0A0P6J810-F1
#
_cell.length_a   1.000
_cell.length_b   1.000
_cell.length_c   1.000
_cell.angle_alpha   90.00
_cell.angle_beta   90.00
_cell.angle_gamma   90.00
#
_symmetry.space_group_name_H-M   'P 1'
#
loop_
_entity.id
_entity.type
_entity.pdbx_description
1 polymer ?
#
loop_
_entity_poly.entity_id
_entity_poly.type
_entity_poly.pdbx_seq_one_letter_code
_entity_poly.pdbx_strand_id
1 'polypeptide(L)'
;MLFLPPGKGRFPGIIDLFGSSGGLCEYRASLLAGHGFAVLALAYFRFEDLPEYLSELRLEYFEEAVGFMLQHPKVKGPTIGLLGFSKGGDLCLSMASFLKGITATVLINSCVANTIVPLHYKDMIIPDLHNDLQKQKTTESGLLNMVDIWSNPQEEPNCQSLIPLEKAQGPFLFIVGMDDHNWKSSFYANIASEQLQACGKDKPQIICYPKTGHCIDPPYFPPSRVSQHALLGEAVFYGGEPKAHSRAQVDAWQQIQTFFQKHLSGKKSVKHSKI
;
A
#
# COMPACT_ATOMS: atom_id res chain seq x y z
N MET A 1 12.92 10.71 -0.28
CA MET A 1 13.10 11.66 -1.40
C MET A 1 11.76 12.32 -1.76
N LEU A 2 11.69 13.66 -1.87
CA LEU A 2 10.45 14.38 -2.25
C LEU A 2 10.51 14.84 -3.71
N PHE A 3 9.53 14.41 -4.52
CA PHE A 3 9.35 14.82 -5.90
C PHE A 3 8.28 15.90 -6.01
N LEU A 4 8.58 16.98 -6.72
CA LEU A 4 7.68 18.10 -6.93
C LEU A 4 7.40 18.30 -8.43
N PRO A 5 6.13 18.50 -8.83
CA PRO A 5 5.81 18.92 -10.18
C PRO A 5 6.40 20.31 -10.48
N PRO A 6 6.71 20.61 -11.74
CA PRO A 6 7.12 21.96 -12.13
C PRO A 6 5.97 22.95 -11.90
N GLY A 7 6.30 24.17 -11.48
CA GLY A 7 5.34 25.27 -11.37
C GLY A 7 5.36 26.00 -10.03
N LYS A 8 4.67 27.15 -10.00
CA LYS A 8 4.65 28.04 -8.83
C LYS A 8 3.66 27.59 -7.75
N GLY A 9 2.68 26.77 -8.10
CA GLY A 9 1.59 26.35 -7.21
C GLY A 9 1.98 25.41 -6.07
N ARG A 10 0.98 25.10 -5.24
CA ARG A 10 1.01 24.03 -4.26
C ARG A 10 0.29 22.82 -4.84
N PHE A 11 0.82 21.63 -4.60
CA PHE A 11 0.35 20.39 -5.21
C PHE A 11 -0.25 19.47 -4.16
N PRO A 12 -1.27 18.66 -4.49
CA PRO A 12 -1.77 17.66 -3.55
C PRO A 12 -0.63 16.69 -3.17
N GLY A 13 -0.47 16.43 -1.88
CA GLY A 13 0.64 15.66 -1.34
C GLY A 13 0.31 14.17 -1.24
N ILE A 14 1.28 13.31 -1.54
CA ILE A 14 1.18 11.84 -1.40
C ILE A 14 2.46 11.33 -0.72
N ILE A 15 2.32 10.40 0.23
CA ILE A 15 3.44 9.57 0.70
C ILE A 15 3.35 8.22 0.01
N ASP A 16 4.47 7.78 -0.56
CA ASP A 16 4.62 6.55 -1.31
C ASP A 16 5.50 5.54 -0.53
N LEU A 17 4.93 4.37 -0.25
CA LEU A 17 5.54 3.31 0.56
C LEU A 17 5.61 1.98 -0.20
N PHE A 18 6.81 1.42 -0.26
CA PHE A 18 7.10 0.11 -0.83
C PHE A 18 7.10 -1.00 0.23
N GLY A 19 7.19 -2.24 -0.23
CA GLY A 19 7.16 -3.44 0.60
C GLY A 19 8.45 -3.70 1.38
N SER A 20 8.57 -4.93 1.86
CA SER A 20 9.59 -5.42 2.80
C SER A 20 11.00 -5.62 2.22
N SER A 21 11.33 -5.01 1.08
CA SER A 21 12.70 -5.11 0.54
C SER A 21 13.68 -4.16 1.22
N GLY A 22 13.17 -3.07 1.82
CA GLY A 22 13.99 -2.00 2.38
C GLY A 22 14.60 -1.12 1.31
N GLY A 23 15.44 -0.17 1.72
CA GLY A 23 15.98 0.83 0.80
C GLY A 23 14.96 1.90 0.42
N LEU A 24 15.27 2.67 -0.62
CA LEU A 24 14.43 3.74 -1.13
C LEU A 24 14.10 3.51 -2.62
N CYS A 25 12.86 3.15 -2.90
CA CYS A 25 12.33 3.01 -4.26
C CYS A 25 11.67 4.32 -4.73
N GLU A 26 12.27 5.00 -5.70
CA GLU A 26 11.85 6.35 -6.09
C GLU A 26 11.00 6.41 -7.36
N TYR A 27 11.04 5.36 -8.20
CA TYR A 27 10.50 5.42 -9.56
C TYR A 27 8.99 5.66 -9.62
N ARG A 28 8.21 5.12 -8.67
CA ARG A 28 6.76 5.33 -8.64
C ARG A 28 6.41 6.76 -8.23
N ALA A 29 7.08 7.28 -7.21
CA ALA A 29 6.90 8.66 -6.75
C ALA A 29 7.29 9.68 -7.80
N SER A 30 8.44 9.49 -8.47
CA SER A 30 8.92 10.42 -9.51
C SER A 30 7.97 10.48 -10.71
N LEU A 31 7.48 9.33 -11.18
CA LEU A 31 6.50 9.26 -12.26
C LEU A 31 5.17 9.90 -11.87
N LEU A 32 4.69 9.66 -10.65
CA LEU A 32 3.43 10.23 -10.17
C LEU A 32 3.51 11.75 -10.01
N ALA A 33 4.68 12.30 -9.68
CA ALA A 33 4.90 13.75 -9.65
C ALA A 33 4.72 14.40 -11.03
N GLY A 34 4.99 13.67 -12.12
CA GLY A 34 4.68 14.10 -13.49
C GLY A 34 3.19 14.32 -13.75
N HIS A 35 2.31 13.83 -12.86
CA HIS A 35 0.86 13.97 -12.93
C HIS A 35 0.29 15.00 -11.94
N GLY A 36 1.12 15.90 -11.43
CA GLY A 36 0.68 17.07 -10.66
C GLY A 36 0.56 16.85 -9.15
N PHE A 37 1.21 15.82 -8.62
CA PHE A 37 1.26 15.53 -7.18
C PHE A 37 2.64 15.82 -6.59
N ALA A 38 2.71 16.34 -5.37
CA ALA A 38 3.96 16.32 -4.60
C ALA A 38 4.07 14.95 -3.91
N VAL A 39 5.09 14.15 -4.24
CA VAL A 39 5.16 12.75 -3.79
C VAL A 39 6.45 12.47 -3.02
N LEU A 40 6.32 12.06 -1.77
CA LEU A 40 7.43 11.63 -0.92
C LEU A 40 7.60 10.11 -1.05
N ALA A 41 8.66 9.67 -1.72
CA ALA A 41 9.14 8.29 -1.56
C ALA A 41 9.77 8.16 -0.17
N LEU A 42 9.22 7.28 0.66
CA LEU A 42 9.61 7.12 2.05
C LEU A 42 10.24 5.73 2.27
N ALA A 43 11.51 5.72 2.63
CA ALA A 43 12.18 4.54 3.19
C ALA A 43 11.80 4.40 4.67
N TYR A 44 11.91 3.21 5.24
CA TYR A 44 11.69 2.98 6.68
C TYR A 44 12.66 1.99 7.32
N PHE A 45 13.55 1.37 6.53
CA PHE A 45 14.67 0.52 6.96
C PHE A 45 15.61 0.24 5.77
N ARG A 46 16.84 -0.24 6.04
CA ARG A 46 17.90 -0.54 5.05
C ARG A 46 18.25 0.64 4.13
N PHE A 47 18.25 1.86 4.65
CA PHE A 47 18.56 3.05 3.86
C PHE A 47 19.26 4.09 4.72
N GLU A 48 20.46 4.50 4.31
CA GLU A 48 21.29 5.50 5.01
C GLU A 48 21.46 5.17 6.51
N ASP A 49 20.97 6.03 7.39
CA ASP A 49 21.05 5.91 8.85
C ASP A 49 19.83 5.21 9.48
N LEU A 50 18.85 4.77 8.68
CA LEU A 50 17.73 3.98 9.17
C LEU A 50 18.18 2.57 9.59
N PRO A 51 17.39 1.89 10.45
CA PRO A 51 17.73 0.54 10.93
C PRO A 51 18.04 -0.43 9.78
N GLU A 52 19.09 -1.24 9.97
CA GLU A 52 19.49 -2.26 8.98
C GLU A 52 18.48 -3.40 8.88
N TYR A 53 17.80 -3.70 9.99
CA TYR A 53 16.81 -4.77 10.06
C TYR A 53 15.46 -4.23 10.51
N LEU A 54 14.40 -4.81 9.97
CA LEU A 54 13.05 -4.54 10.42
C LEU A 54 12.75 -5.45 11.62
N SER A 55 12.83 -4.91 12.84
CA SER A 55 12.55 -5.63 14.09
C SER A 55 11.27 -5.16 14.78
N GLU A 56 10.97 -3.86 14.66
CA GLU A 56 9.74 -3.22 15.12
C GLU A 56 9.44 -2.03 14.22
N LEU A 57 8.18 -1.61 14.17
CA LEU A 57 7.76 -0.41 13.46
C LEU A 57 7.15 0.58 14.45
N ARG A 58 7.51 1.86 14.34
CA ARG A 58 6.97 2.94 15.20
C ARG A 58 6.24 3.96 14.34
N LEU A 59 4.93 4.12 14.58
CA LEU A 59 4.11 5.05 13.78
C LEU A 59 4.53 6.52 13.95
N GLU A 60 5.25 6.88 15.01
CA GLU A 60 5.82 8.21 15.22
C GLU A 60 6.73 8.62 14.05
N TYR A 61 7.55 7.71 13.51
CA TYR A 61 8.38 7.96 12.33
C TYR A 61 7.54 8.39 11.12
N PHE A 62 6.42 7.70 10.92
CA PHE A 62 5.50 7.99 9.82
C PHE A 62 4.67 9.26 10.09
N GLU A 63 4.36 9.56 11.36
CA GLU A 63 3.72 10.80 11.80
C GLU A 63 4.61 12.02 11.51
N GLU A 64 5.92 11.90 11.73
CA GLU A 64 6.91 12.92 11.35
C GLU A 64 6.92 13.15 9.82
N ALA A 65 6.88 12.09 9.02
CA ALA A 65 6.83 12.20 7.56
C ALA A 65 5.52 12.87 7.07
N VAL A 66 4.38 12.57 7.72
CA VAL A 66 3.11 13.28 7.48
C VAL A 66 3.25 14.76 7.83
N GLY A 67 3.83 15.07 9.00
CA GLY A 67 4.09 16.44 9.44
C GLY A 67 4.98 17.22 8.47
N PHE A 68 6.09 16.62 8.03
CA PHE A 68 7.00 17.17 7.03
C PHE A 68 6.24 17.53 5.74
N MET A 69 5.43 16.60 5.21
CA MET A 69 4.66 16.85 4.00
C MET A 69 3.63 17.97 4.17
N LEU A 70 2.90 18.00 5.29
CA LEU A 70 1.87 19.01 5.54
C LEU A 70 2.44 20.41 5.74
N GLN A 71 3.65 20.52 6.28
CA GLN A 71 4.34 21.80 6.49
C GLN A 71 5.09 22.28 5.24
N HIS A 72 5.35 21.39 4.27
CA HIS A 72 6.13 21.75 3.09
C HIS A 72 5.41 22.83 2.25
N PRO A 73 6.09 23.94 1.88
CA PRO A 73 5.45 25.11 1.26
C PRO A 73 4.84 24.84 -0.12
N LYS A 74 5.26 23.76 -0.79
CA LYS A 74 4.74 23.30 -2.09
C LYS A 74 3.65 22.22 -1.98
N VAL A 75 3.31 21.74 -0.80
CA VAL A 75 2.21 20.78 -0.61
C VAL A 75 0.94 21.56 -0.26
N LYS A 76 -0.19 21.27 -0.90
CA LYS A 76 -1.44 22.04 -0.81
C LYS A 76 -2.06 22.01 0.58
N GLY A 77 -2.02 20.86 1.27
CA GLY A 77 -2.70 20.66 2.55
C GLY A 77 -4.21 20.90 2.48
N PRO A 78 -4.95 20.78 3.60
CA PRO A 78 -4.48 20.43 4.95
C PRO A 78 -4.30 18.91 5.15
N THR A 79 -4.49 18.11 4.10
CA THR A 79 -4.37 16.66 4.13
C THR A 79 -3.50 16.15 2.99
N ILE A 80 -3.05 14.90 3.11
CA ILE A 80 -2.31 14.16 2.09
C ILE A 80 -3.00 12.83 1.76
N GLY A 81 -2.57 12.20 0.67
CA GLY A 81 -2.88 10.81 0.36
C GLY A 81 -1.73 9.86 0.69
N LEU A 82 -2.04 8.57 0.73
CA LEU A 82 -1.08 7.49 0.94
C LEU A 82 -1.18 6.48 -0.21
N LEU A 83 -0.03 6.05 -0.74
CA LEU A 83 0.07 4.99 -1.74
C LEU A 83 0.99 3.88 -1.20
N GLY A 84 0.41 2.73 -0.88
CA GLY A 84 1.13 1.60 -0.31
C GLY A 84 1.14 0.39 -1.24
N PHE A 85 2.27 -0.31 -1.28
CA PHE A 85 2.40 -1.61 -1.95
C PHE A 85 2.91 -2.67 -0.97
N SER A 86 2.30 -3.86 -1.00
CA SER A 86 2.72 -4.99 -0.17
C SER A 86 2.72 -4.62 1.33
N LYS A 87 3.81 -4.83 2.07
CA LYS A 87 4.00 -4.33 3.46
C LYS A 87 3.76 -2.81 3.59
N GLY A 88 4.14 -2.01 2.59
CA GLY A 88 3.84 -0.58 2.59
C GLY A 88 2.33 -0.28 2.62
N GLY A 89 1.49 -1.21 2.18
CA GLY A 89 0.04 -1.11 2.24
C GLY A 89 -0.53 -1.27 3.64
N ASP A 90 -0.07 -2.25 4.42
CA ASP A 90 -0.53 -2.41 5.80
C ASP A 90 -0.05 -1.23 6.69
N LEU A 91 1.11 -0.65 6.38
CA LEU A 91 1.59 0.59 6.96
C LEU A 91 0.68 1.76 6.60
N CYS A 92 0.30 1.90 5.32
CA CYS A 92 -0.65 2.93 4.89
C CYS A 92 -2.02 2.82 5.58
N LEU A 93 -2.51 1.59 5.79
CA LEU A 93 -3.74 1.35 6.55
C LEU A 93 -3.58 1.79 8.00
N SER A 94 -2.47 1.41 8.64
CA SER A 94 -2.17 1.78 10.02
C SER A 94 -2.03 3.30 10.19
N MET A 95 -1.29 3.96 9.30
CA MET A 95 -1.19 5.41 9.24
C MET A 95 -2.57 6.05 9.10
N ALA A 96 -3.41 5.57 8.18
CA ALA A 96 -4.75 6.11 7.97
C ALA A 96 -5.67 5.93 9.19
N SER A 97 -5.52 4.83 9.94
CA SER A 97 -6.31 4.54 11.15
C SER A 97 -5.90 5.34 12.37
N PHE A 98 -4.61 5.68 12.53
CA PHE A 98 -4.09 6.27 13.77
C PHE A 98 -3.62 7.71 13.65
N LEU A 99 -3.16 8.12 12.47
CA LEU A 99 -2.58 9.44 12.26
C LEU A 99 -3.60 10.42 11.68
N LYS A 100 -3.40 11.71 11.97
CA LYS A 100 -4.22 12.80 11.42
C LYS A 100 -3.65 13.29 10.09
N GLY A 101 -4.47 14.00 9.32
CA GLY A 101 -4.02 14.66 8.09
C GLY A 101 -3.99 13.75 6.85
N ILE A 102 -4.59 12.56 6.92
CA ILE A 102 -4.70 11.61 5.80
C ILE A 102 -6.15 11.58 5.31
N THR A 103 -6.37 11.75 4.00
CA THR A 103 -7.73 11.83 3.44
C THR A 103 -8.01 10.85 2.30
N ALA A 104 -7.03 10.09 1.83
CA ALA A 104 -7.20 9.14 0.74
C ALA A 104 -6.09 8.10 0.77
N THR A 105 -6.42 6.82 0.70
CA THR A 105 -5.43 5.75 0.78
C THR A 105 -5.62 4.76 -0.37
N VAL A 106 -4.56 4.51 -1.13
CA VAL A 106 -4.52 3.54 -2.22
C VAL A 106 -3.58 2.40 -1.85
N LEU A 107 -4.03 1.17 -2.07
CA LEU A 107 -3.40 -0.05 -1.60
C LEU A 107 -3.24 -1.00 -2.78
N ILE A 108 -2.00 -1.35 -3.10
CA ILE A 108 -1.66 -2.30 -4.15
C ILE A 108 -1.26 -3.60 -3.47
N ASN A 109 -2.04 -4.67 -3.70
CA ASN A 109 -1.77 -6.01 -3.19
C ASN A 109 -1.33 -6.02 -1.72
N SER A 110 -2.20 -5.56 -0.84
CA SER A 110 -1.90 -5.26 0.57
C SER A 110 -2.65 -6.18 1.54
N CYS A 111 -2.03 -6.49 2.68
CA CYS A 111 -2.71 -7.12 3.82
C CYS A 111 -3.44 -6.06 4.66
N VAL A 112 -4.50 -6.47 5.34
CA VAL A 112 -5.30 -5.64 6.25
C VAL A 112 -4.99 -5.89 7.72
N ALA A 113 -4.08 -6.82 7.98
CA ALA A 113 -3.46 -7.06 9.27
C ALA A 113 -2.01 -6.57 9.22
N ASN A 114 -1.46 -6.21 10.38
CA ASN A 114 -0.05 -5.88 10.51
C ASN A 114 0.79 -7.15 10.28
N THR A 115 1.74 -7.12 9.35
CA THR A 115 2.59 -8.27 9.02
C THR A 115 4.07 -8.05 9.38
N ILE A 116 4.85 -9.13 9.40
CA ILE A 116 6.33 -9.16 9.53
C ILE A 116 6.87 -8.81 10.93
N VAL A 117 6.52 -7.66 11.50
CA VAL A 117 6.98 -7.22 12.83
C VAL A 117 5.88 -6.48 13.60
N PRO A 118 5.92 -6.45 14.94
CA PRO A 118 5.00 -5.66 15.73
C PRO A 118 5.03 -4.17 15.36
N LEU A 119 3.85 -3.55 15.36
CA LEU A 119 3.67 -2.12 15.14
C LEU A 119 3.32 -1.41 16.44
N HIS A 120 4.06 -0.37 16.76
CA HIS A 120 3.90 0.45 17.96
C HIS A 120 3.38 1.84 17.60
N TYR A 121 2.51 2.37 18.45
CA TYR A 121 2.18 3.80 18.47
C TYR A 121 1.81 4.20 19.89
N LYS A 122 2.66 5.00 20.54
CA LYS A 122 2.54 5.31 21.97
C LYS A 122 2.46 4.01 22.77
N ASP A 123 1.44 3.87 23.63
CA ASP A 123 1.21 2.67 24.44
C ASP A 123 0.51 1.53 23.69
N MET A 124 0.12 1.74 22.43
CA MET A 124 -0.56 0.73 21.62
C MET A 124 0.44 -0.14 20.88
N ILE A 125 0.16 -1.45 20.84
CA ILE A 125 0.87 -2.44 20.06
C ILE A 125 -0.14 -3.21 19.20
N ILE A 126 0.12 -3.34 17.91
CA ILE A 126 -0.53 -4.32 17.04
C ILE A 126 0.48 -5.43 16.76
N PRO A 127 0.24 -6.67 17.21
CA PRO A 127 1.15 -7.79 16.93
C PRO A 127 1.23 -8.06 15.43
N ASP A 128 2.33 -8.67 14.98
CA ASP A 128 2.41 -9.19 13.63
C ASP A 128 1.50 -10.41 13.46
N LEU A 129 0.91 -10.52 12.28
CA LEU A 129 0.15 -11.67 11.85
C LEU A 129 1.06 -12.88 11.81
N HIS A 130 0.64 -13.96 12.46
CA HIS A 130 1.36 -15.22 12.43
C HIS A 130 1.57 -15.71 11.00
N ASN A 131 2.77 -16.22 10.73
CA ASN A 131 3.08 -16.96 9.51
C ASN A 131 3.65 -18.34 9.87
N ASP A 132 3.33 -19.32 9.04
CA ASP A 132 3.83 -20.69 9.13
C ASP A 132 4.60 -21.04 7.86
N LEU A 133 5.94 -20.96 7.96
CA LEU A 133 6.84 -21.25 6.86
C LEU A 133 6.76 -22.71 6.38
N GLN A 134 6.21 -23.64 7.18
CA GLN A 134 6.01 -25.03 6.73
C GLN A 134 4.93 -25.14 5.64
N LYS A 135 4.05 -24.13 5.53
CA LYS A 135 3.04 -24.05 4.46
C LYS A 135 3.58 -23.47 3.16
N GLN A 136 4.86 -23.10 3.11
CA GLN A 136 5.48 -22.68 1.85
C GLN A 136 5.42 -23.83 0.85
N LYS A 137 5.19 -23.49 -0.42
CA LYS A 137 5.18 -24.47 -1.52
C LYS A 137 6.31 -24.15 -2.48
N THR A 138 6.74 -25.18 -3.19
CA THR A 138 7.68 -25.04 -4.29
C THR A 138 6.94 -25.31 -5.60
N THR A 139 7.09 -24.43 -6.58
CA THR A 139 6.55 -24.66 -7.93
C THR A 139 7.29 -25.81 -8.61
N GLU A 140 6.73 -26.35 -9.71
CA GLU A 140 7.42 -27.37 -10.52
C GLU A 140 8.80 -26.91 -11.00
N SER A 141 8.98 -25.59 -11.19
CA SER A 141 10.24 -24.96 -11.59
C SER A 141 11.19 -24.63 -10.42
N GLY A 142 10.90 -25.10 -9.20
CA GLY A 142 11.77 -24.89 -8.05
C GLY A 142 11.65 -23.53 -7.36
N LEU A 143 10.64 -22.72 -7.66
CA LEU A 143 10.46 -21.39 -7.09
C LEU A 143 9.63 -21.45 -5.81
N LEU A 144 9.96 -20.63 -4.81
CA LEU A 144 9.16 -20.52 -3.60
C LEU A 144 7.83 -19.80 -3.89
N ASN A 145 6.75 -20.32 -3.34
CA ASN A 145 5.42 -19.75 -3.36
C ASN A 145 4.94 -19.60 -1.91
N MET A 146 4.65 -18.36 -1.52
CA MET A 146 4.39 -17.98 -0.14
C MET A 146 2.91 -17.69 0.14
N VAL A 147 2.02 -17.88 -0.84
CA VAL A 147 0.61 -17.45 -0.76
C VAL A 147 -0.14 -18.01 0.46
N ASP A 148 0.26 -19.18 0.96
CA ASP A 148 -0.40 -19.91 2.05
C ASP A 148 0.33 -19.82 3.40
N ILE A 149 1.44 -19.08 3.51
CA ILE A 149 2.20 -19.01 4.78
C ILE A 149 1.50 -18.15 5.83
N TRP A 150 0.77 -17.12 5.41
CA TRP A 150 0.12 -16.19 6.34
C TRP A 150 -1.16 -16.79 6.91
N SER A 151 -1.31 -16.73 8.22
CA SER A 151 -2.53 -17.15 8.91
C SER A 151 -3.73 -16.29 8.51
N ASN A 152 -4.93 -16.82 8.76
CA ASN A 152 -6.16 -16.05 8.60
C ASN A 152 -6.27 -14.99 9.72
N PRO A 153 -6.28 -13.69 9.40
CA PRO A 153 -6.38 -12.64 10.42
C PRO A 153 -7.79 -12.51 11.01
N GLN A 154 -8.80 -13.25 10.54
CA GLN A 154 -10.13 -13.28 11.16
C GLN A 154 -10.26 -14.34 12.28
N GLU A 155 -9.26 -15.21 12.44
CA GLU A 155 -9.28 -16.30 13.43
C GLU A 155 -8.46 -15.95 14.67
N GLU A 156 -8.87 -16.45 15.84
CA GLU A 156 -8.08 -16.31 17.08
C GLU A 156 -6.80 -17.15 17.02
N PRO A 157 -5.64 -16.67 17.53
CA PRO A 157 -5.41 -15.36 18.15
C PRO A 157 -5.03 -14.25 17.15
N ASN A 158 -5.07 -14.53 15.84
CA ASN A 158 -4.58 -13.63 14.78
C ASN A 158 -5.41 -12.35 14.62
N CYS A 159 -6.67 -12.34 15.08
CA CYS A 159 -7.55 -11.17 15.02
C CYS A 159 -6.95 -9.91 15.67
N GLN A 160 -6.02 -10.07 16.62
CA GLN A 160 -5.31 -8.98 17.27
C GLN A 160 -4.41 -8.20 16.31
N SER A 161 -3.99 -8.81 15.20
CA SER A 161 -3.18 -8.17 14.16
C SER A 161 -4.00 -7.30 13.19
N LEU A 162 -5.34 -7.39 13.21
CA LEU A 162 -6.19 -6.61 12.31
C LEU A 162 -6.05 -5.11 12.58
N ILE A 163 -5.90 -4.35 11.49
CA ILE A 163 -5.81 -2.89 11.57
C ILE A 163 -7.24 -2.32 11.70
N PRO A 164 -7.51 -1.41 12.65
CA PRO A 164 -8.85 -0.87 12.89
C PRO A 164 -9.24 0.19 11.84
N LEU A 165 -9.73 -0.27 10.67
CA LEU A 165 -10.09 0.59 9.54
C LEU A 165 -11.27 1.53 9.84
N GLU A 166 -12.08 1.19 10.82
CA GLU A 166 -13.15 2.03 11.36
C GLU A 166 -12.63 3.33 12.02
N LYS A 167 -11.32 3.47 12.27
CA LYS A 167 -10.73 4.72 12.76
C LYS A 167 -10.32 5.69 11.63
N ALA A 168 -10.08 5.18 10.42
CA ALA A 168 -9.61 5.99 9.30
C ALA A 168 -10.67 6.95 8.72
N GLN A 169 -10.32 8.20 8.42
CA GLN A 169 -11.31 9.19 7.98
C GLN A 169 -11.57 9.19 6.46
N GLY A 170 -10.58 8.76 5.66
CA GLY A 170 -10.63 8.82 4.20
C GLY A 170 -11.13 7.53 3.54
N PRO A 171 -11.57 7.61 2.27
CA PRO A 171 -11.87 6.42 1.47
C PRO A 171 -10.60 5.63 1.14
N PHE A 172 -10.83 4.36 0.81
CA PHE A 172 -9.81 3.43 0.35
C PHE A 172 -10.06 2.99 -1.10
N LEU A 173 -8.98 2.83 -1.85
CA LEU A 173 -8.95 2.12 -3.12
C LEU A 173 -7.99 0.93 -3.01
N PHE A 174 -8.51 -0.28 -3.20
CA PHE A 174 -7.73 -1.50 -3.29
C PHE A 174 -7.53 -1.87 -4.75
N ILE A 175 -6.28 -2.07 -5.13
CA ILE A 175 -5.84 -2.59 -6.43
C ILE A 175 -5.28 -3.99 -6.18
N VAL A 176 -5.95 -4.99 -6.76
CA VAL A 176 -5.74 -6.39 -6.44
C VAL A 176 -5.36 -7.16 -7.70
N GLY A 177 -4.22 -7.83 -7.67
CA GLY A 177 -3.87 -8.91 -8.58
C GLY A 177 -4.55 -10.20 -8.13
N MET A 178 -5.36 -10.80 -9.00
CA MET A 178 -6.06 -12.05 -8.68
C MET A 178 -5.18 -13.29 -8.77
N ASP A 179 -3.96 -13.13 -9.27
CA ASP A 179 -2.93 -14.17 -9.37
C ASP A 179 -1.74 -13.83 -8.46
N ASP A 180 -2.00 -13.16 -7.34
CA ASP A 180 -0.97 -12.82 -6.34
C ASP A 180 -0.51 -14.08 -5.59
N HIS A 181 0.76 -14.44 -5.77
CA HIS A 181 1.40 -15.59 -5.12
C HIS A 181 2.25 -15.25 -3.90
N ASN A 182 2.29 -13.98 -3.48
CA ASN A 182 2.91 -13.58 -2.22
C ASN A 182 1.95 -13.78 -1.04
N TRP A 183 0.69 -13.40 -1.22
CA TRP A 183 -0.38 -13.56 -0.23
C TRP A 183 -1.77 -13.37 -0.86
N LYS A 184 -2.84 -13.57 -0.09
CA LYS A 184 -4.22 -13.58 -0.58
C LYS A 184 -4.82 -12.15 -0.66
N SER A 185 -4.29 -11.30 -1.53
CA SER A 185 -4.69 -9.88 -1.67
C SER A 185 -6.21 -9.66 -1.83
N SER A 186 -6.89 -10.50 -2.64
CA SER A 186 -8.35 -10.41 -2.83
C SER A 186 -9.13 -10.74 -1.55
N PHE A 187 -8.65 -11.73 -0.79
CA PHE A 187 -9.24 -12.09 0.50
C PHE A 187 -9.10 -10.94 1.51
N TYR A 188 -7.93 -10.32 1.61
CA TYR A 188 -7.72 -9.17 2.49
C TYR A 188 -8.58 -7.95 2.11
N ALA A 189 -8.72 -7.65 0.82
CA ALA A 189 -9.59 -6.56 0.36
C ALA A 189 -11.07 -6.81 0.74
N ASN A 190 -11.53 -8.06 0.70
CA ASN A 190 -12.88 -8.42 1.15
C ASN A 190 -13.05 -8.26 2.67
N ILE A 191 -12.06 -8.66 3.47
CA ILE A 191 -12.06 -8.43 4.93
C ILE A 191 -12.19 -6.92 5.23
N ALA A 192 -11.42 -6.06 4.55
CA ALA A 192 -11.54 -4.61 4.72
C ALA A 192 -12.95 -4.11 4.36
N SER A 193 -13.53 -4.62 3.27
CA SER A 193 -14.90 -4.26 2.89
C SER A 193 -15.91 -4.66 3.96
N GLU A 194 -15.80 -5.85 4.53
CA GLU A 194 -16.68 -6.35 5.58
C GLU A 194 -16.52 -5.54 6.87
N GLN A 195 -15.29 -5.29 7.32
CA GLN A 195 -14.99 -4.49 8.50
C GLN A 195 -15.57 -3.07 8.40
N LEU A 196 -15.36 -2.39 7.27
CA LEU A 196 -15.87 -1.03 7.06
C LEU A 196 -17.39 -0.98 7.06
N GLN A 197 -18.05 -1.93 6.38
CA GLN A 197 -19.51 -2.00 6.33
C GLN A 197 -20.12 -2.34 7.69
N ALA A 198 -19.50 -3.23 8.47
CA ALA A 198 -19.95 -3.61 9.81
C ALA A 198 -19.96 -2.40 10.77
N CYS A 199 -19.07 -1.43 10.56
CA CYS A 199 -19.01 -0.18 11.33
C CYS A 199 -19.78 0.99 10.68
N GLY A 200 -20.60 0.73 9.66
CA GLY A 200 -21.44 1.73 9.00
C GLY A 200 -20.69 2.71 8.09
N LYS A 201 -19.47 2.39 7.68
CA LYS A 201 -18.70 3.18 6.71
C LYS A 201 -19.01 2.78 5.27
N ASP A 202 -18.70 3.69 4.35
CA ASP A 202 -18.77 3.44 2.92
C ASP A 202 -17.89 2.25 2.51
N LYS A 203 -18.40 1.45 1.58
CA LYS A 203 -17.66 0.35 0.98
C LYS A 203 -16.41 0.90 0.25
N PRO A 204 -15.23 0.29 0.42
CA PRO A 204 -14.05 0.70 -0.32
C PRO A 204 -14.19 0.38 -1.81
N GLN A 205 -13.52 1.14 -2.67
CA GLN A 205 -13.40 0.76 -4.07
C GLN A 205 -12.39 -0.39 -4.17
N ILE A 206 -12.77 -1.49 -4.81
CA ILE A 206 -11.89 -2.64 -5.04
C ILE A 206 -11.86 -2.93 -6.54
N ILE A 207 -10.66 -2.94 -7.12
CA ILE A 207 -10.43 -3.28 -8.51
C ILE A 207 -9.57 -4.53 -8.57
N CYS A 208 -10.16 -5.60 -9.10
CA CYS A 208 -9.51 -6.90 -9.24
C CYS A 208 -9.09 -7.13 -10.68
N TYR A 209 -7.80 -7.38 -10.90
CA TYR A 209 -7.24 -7.68 -12.21
C TYR A 209 -6.95 -9.19 -12.34
N PRO A 210 -7.66 -9.91 -13.23
CA PRO A 210 -7.37 -11.31 -13.52
C PRO A 210 -5.94 -11.50 -14.00
N LYS A 211 -5.32 -12.65 -13.65
CA LYS A 211 -4.00 -13.07 -14.18
C LYS A 211 -2.89 -12.02 -13.96
N THR A 212 -3.00 -11.27 -12.87
CA THR A 212 -2.07 -10.21 -12.47
C THR A 212 -1.49 -10.58 -11.12
N GLY A 213 -0.17 -10.56 -11.02
CA GLY A 213 0.58 -10.99 -9.84
C GLY A 213 0.75 -9.89 -8.78
N HIS A 214 1.70 -10.12 -7.88
CA HIS A 214 1.99 -9.25 -6.74
C HIS A 214 2.54 -7.87 -7.17
N CYS A 215 3.55 -7.84 -8.04
CA CYS A 215 4.29 -6.62 -8.38
C CYS A 215 3.57 -5.77 -9.46
N ILE A 216 2.54 -5.01 -9.08
CA ILE A 216 1.85 -4.07 -9.98
C ILE A 216 2.59 -2.74 -10.00
N ASP A 217 3.65 -2.67 -10.81
CA ASP A 217 4.45 -1.46 -11.05
C ASP A 217 3.77 -0.43 -11.98
N PRO A 218 4.32 0.79 -12.13
CA PRO A 218 3.87 1.74 -13.13
C PRO A 218 3.85 1.17 -14.56
N PRO A 219 3.13 1.81 -15.49
CA PRO A 219 2.91 1.28 -16.83
C PRO A 219 4.21 0.94 -17.56
N TYR A 220 4.19 -0.18 -18.29
CA TYR A 220 5.28 -0.66 -19.15
C TYR A 220 6.55 -1.14 -18.42
N PHE A 221 6.57 -1.17 -17.08
CA PHE A 221 7.55 -1.99 -16.38
C PHE A 221 7.35 -3.47 -16.75
N PRO A 222 8.41 -4.19 -17.15
CA PRO A 222 8.31 -5.63 -17.40
C PRO A 222 7.73 -6.35 -16.17
N PRO A 223 6.67 -7.17 -16.30
CA PRO A 223 6.08 -7.85 -15.16
C PRO A 223 7.08 -8.70 -14.40
N SER A 224 7.38 -8.31 -13.15
CA SER A 224 8.24 -9.08 -12.25
C SER A 224 7.46 -10.26 -11.69
N ARG A 225 7.58 -11.40 -12.38
CA ARG A 225 6.94 -12.66 -11.97
C ARG A 225 7.78 -13.46 -10.98
N VAL A 226 9.09 -13.23 -10.98
CA VAL A 226 10.07 -13.93 -10.15
C VAL A 226 11.17 -12.95 -9.80
N SER A 227 11.53 -12.87 -8.53
CA SER A 227 12.76 -12.22 -8.11
C SER A 227 13.33 -12.91 -6.88
N GLN A 228 14.61 -12.67 -6.62
CA GLN A 228 15.20 -13.04 -5.34
C GLN A 228 14.57 -12.18 -4.25
N HIS A 229 13.98 -12.80 -3.24
CA HIS A 229 13.34 -12.09 -2.14
C HIS A 229 14.42 -11.49 -1.23
N ALA A 230 14.44 -10.17 -1.11
CA ALA A 230 15.54 -9.42 -0.49
C ALA A 230 15.83 -9.78 0.99
N LEU A 231 14.87 -10.38 1.69
CA LEU A 231 15.04 -10.87 3.07
C LEU A 231 15.34 -12.36 3.16
N LEU A 232 14.89 -13.17 2.20
CA LEU A 232 15.06 -14.64 2.26
C LEU A 232 16.31 -15.09 1.49
N GLY A 233 16.77 -14.31 0.51
CA GLY A 233 17.83 -14.71 -0.40
C GLY A 233 17.40 -15.76 -1.44
N GLU A 234 16.11 -16.14 -1.46
CA GLU A 234 15.57 -17.21 -2.30
C GLU A 234 14.71 -16.68 -3.45
N ALA A 235 14.60 -17.46 -4.54
CA ALA A 235 13.77 -17.09 -5.69
C ALA A 235 12.28 -17.33 -5.40
N VAL A 236 11.50 -16.25 -5.36
CA VAL A 236 10.06 -16.28 -5.07
C VAL A 236 9.25 -16.02 -6.34
N PHE A 237 8.16 -16.77 -6.51
CA PHE A 237 7.16 -16.58 -7.54
C PHE A 237 6.06 -15.61 -7.08
N TYR A 238 5.81 -14.57 -7.87
CA TYR A 238 4.84 -13.50 -7.59
C TYR A 238 3.56 -13.59 -8.42
N GLY A 239 3.49 -14.50 -9.38
CA GLY A 239 2.36 -14.66 -10.29
C GLY A 239 2.31 -13.63 -11.42
N GLY A 240 1.24 -13.71 -12.21
CA GLY A 240 0.94 -12.83 -13.34
C GLY A 240 1.27 -13.42 -14.71
N GLU A 241 0.35 -13.25 -15.67
CA GLU A 241 0.61 -13.49 -17.08
C GLU A 241 1.07 -12.19 -17.76
N PRO A 242 2.19 -12.17 -18.51
CA PRO A 242 2.80 -10.92 -18.97
C PRO A 242 1.83 -9.94 -19.65
N LYS A 243 0.99 -10.44 -20.57
CA LYS A 243 0.03 -9.61 -21.30
C LYS A 243 -1.08 -9.05 -20.41
N ALA A 244 -1.62 -9.86 -19.50
CA ALA A 244 -2.68 -9.44 -18.60
C ALA A 244 -2.14 -8.46 -17.55
N HIS A 245 -0.99 -8.79 -16.96
CA HIS A 245 -0.30 -7.97 -15.98
C HIS A 245 0.07 -6.60 -16.52
N SER A 246 0.64 -6.51 -17.71
CA SER A 246 0.97 -5.20 -18.31
C SER A 246 -0.26 -4.34 -18.59
N ARG A 247 -1.41 -4.94 -18.93
CA ARG A 247 -2.67 -4.20 -19.07
C ARG A 247 -3.18 -3.71 -17.72
N ALA A 248 -3.06 -4.52 -16.68
CA ALA A 248 -3.43 -4.15 -15.33
C ALA A 248 -2.59 -2.98 -14.81
N GLN A 249 -1.27 -2.97 -15.06
CA GLN A 249 -0.39 -1.84 -14.70
C GLN A 249 -0.85 -0.52 -15.34
N VAL A 250 -1.23 -0.54 -16.62
CA VAL A 250 -1.72 0.65 -17.34
C VAL A 250 -3.01 1.17 -16.71
N ASP A 251 -4.00 0.29 -16.49
CA ASP A 251 -5.29 0.70 -15.92
C ASP A 251 -5.13 1.13 -14.45
N ALA A 252 -4.43 0.35 -13.63
CA ALA A 252 -4.15 0.66 -12.23
C ALA A 252 -3.54 2.06 -12.06
N TRP A 253 -2.58 2.42 -12.91
CA TRP A 253 -1.97 3.74 -12.91
C TRP A 253 -2.99 4.87 -13.14
N GLN A 254 -3.93 4.67 -14.06
CA GLN A 254 -5.01 5.62 -14.32
C GLN A 254 -6.00 5.69 -13.16
N GLN A 255 -6.33 4.56 -12.53
CA GLN A 255 -7.22 4.49 -11.38
C GLN A 255 -6.62 5.21 -10.17
N ILE A 256 -5.32 4.99 -9.87
CA ILE A 256 -4.58 5.68 -8.81
C ILE A 256 -4.65 7.20 -9.00
N GLN A 257 -4.31 7.69 -10.18
CA GLN A 257 -4.36 9.12 -10.49
C GLN A 257 -5.76 9.69 -10.34
N THR A 258 -6.77 9.01 -10.88
CA THR A 258 -8.18 9.45 -10.83
C THR A 258 -8.66 9.54 -9.39
N PHE A 259 -8.33 8.54 -8.56
CA PHE A 259 -8.68 8.51 -7.15
C PHE A 259 -8.05 9.66 -6.38
N PHE A 260 -6.74 9.87 -6.52
CA PHE A 260 -6.07 10.98 -5.83
C PHE A 260 -6.50 12.35 -6.36
N GLN A 261 -6.75 12.51 -7.66
CA GLN A 261 -7.28 13.76 -8.21
C GLN A 261 -8.64 14.09 -7.58
N LYS A 262 -9.54 13.11 -7.48
CA LYS A 262 -10.86 13.26 -6.86
C LYS A 262 -10.76 13.65 -5.39
N HIS A 263 -9.91 12.97 -4.62
CA HIS A 263 -9.91 13.10 -3.16
C HIS A 263 -8.93 14.15 -2.60
N LEU A 264 -7.90 14.55 -3.37
CA LEU A 264 -6.89 15.51 -2.92
C LEU A 264 -6.96 16.88 -3.63
N SER A 265 -7.57 16.97 -4.82
CA SER A 265 -7.57 18.25 -5.57
C SER A 265 -8.58 19.27 -5.04
N GLY A 266 -9.50 18.88 -4.15
CA GLY A 266 -10.52 19.76 -3.58
C GLY A 266 -11.61 20.22 -4.56
N LYS A 267 -11.68 19.63 -5.76
CA LYS A 267 -12.82 19.84 -6.66
C LYS A 267 -13.99 19.01 -6.13
N LYS A 268 -14.98 19.68 -5.52
CA LYS A 268 -16.28 19.05 -5.21
C LYS A 268 -16.79 18.40 -6.50
N SER A 269 -17.16 17.13 -6.44
CA SER A 269 -17.82 16.43 -7.54
C SER A 269 -19.03 17.27 -7.98
N VAL A 270 -18.96 17.82 -9.18
CA VAL A 270 -20.14 18.45 -9.81
C VAL A 270 -21.12 17.31 -10.01
N LYS A 271 -22.19 17.28 -9.21
CA LYS A 271 -23.33 16.40 -9.47
C LYS A 271 -23.82 16.78 -10.87
N HIS A 272 -23.66 15.90 -11.85
CA HIS A 272 -24.40 16.03 -13.09
C HIS A 272 -25.86 15.82 -12.76
N SER A 273 -26.61 16.93 -12.73
CA SER A 273 -28.06 16.91 -12.75
C SER A 273 -28.47 16.16 -14.01
N LYS A 274 -29.12 15.02 -13.83
CA LYS A 274 -29.84 14.35 -14.93
C LYS A 274 -30.95 15.32 -15.37
N ILE A 275 -30.88 15.74 -16.63
CA ILE A 275 -32.06 16.17 -17.39
C ILE A 275 -32.70 14.89 -17.93
#